data_AF-A0A2E8T4T3-F1
#
_entry.id   AF-A0A2E8T4T3-F1
#
_cell.length_a   1.000
_cell.length_b   1.000
_cell.length_c   1.000
_cell.angle_alpha   90.00
_cell.angle_beta   90.00
_cell.angle_gamma   90.00
#
_symmetry.space_group_name_H-M   'P 1'
#
loop_
_entity.id
_entity.type
_entity.pdbx_description
1 polymer ?
#
loop_
_entity_poly.entity_id
_entity_poly.type
_entity_poly.pdbx_seq_one_letter_code
_entity_poly.pdbx_strand_id
1 'polypeptide(L)'
;MVIVIAASNVLVQYPINDWVTWGAFTYPAVFLVADLTNRLIGMSQARTVALIGLPCGIGLSILLSLEADLSLFNSLRIALASGLAFILAQLFDIWIFNRLRQMTWWRAPLISSILASATDTAIFFIAAFAGSGLPWISWALGDFGVKIGMALIMLIPYRFCLGIFIERLNQK
;
A
#
# COMPACT_ATOMS: atom_id res chain seq x y z
N MET A 1 -6.51 3.86 6.23
CA MET A 1 -5.30 4.27 5.50
C MET A 1 -4.21 4.68 6.48
N VAL A 2 -4.41 5.75 7.24
CA VAL A 2 -3.46 6.28 8.25
C VAL A 2 -2.85 5.20 9.17
N ILE A 3 -3.69 4.40 9.84
CA ILE A 3 -3.23 3.34 10.75
C ILE A 3 -2.38 2.29 10.02
N VAL A 4 -2.76 1.90 8.80
CA VAL A 4 -2.03 0.89 8.02
C VAL A 4 -0.66 1.42 7.64
N ILE A 5 -0.56 2.68 7.21
CA ILE A 5 0.71 3.34 6.88
C ILE A 5 1.59 3.44 8.13
N ALA A 6 1.04 3.92 9.25
CA ALA A 6 1.78 4.05 10.49
C ALA A 6 2.28 2.70 11.02
N ALA A 7 1.41 1.68 11.03
CA ALA A 7 1.79 0.33 11.40
C ALA A 7 2.89 -0.23 10.49
N SER A 8 2.79 -0.01 9.17
CA SER A 8 3.80 -0.50 8.23
C SER A 8 5.15 0.18 8.41
N ASN A 9 5.17 1.48 8.71
CA ASN A 9 6.40 2.23 9.00
C ASN A 9 7.05 1.84 10.34
N VAL A 10 6.28 1.37 11.31
CA VAL A 10 6.83 0.79 12.54
C VAL A 10 7.33 -0.63 12.26
N LEU A 11 6.53 -1.45 11.59
CA LEU A 11 6.84 -2.86 11.33
C LEU A 11 7.97 -3.07 10.34
N VAL A 12 8.27 -2.10 9.46
CA VAL A 12 9.42 -2.18 8.56
C VAL A 12 10.75 -2.22 9.31
N GLN A 13 10.79 -1.73 10.55
CA GLN A 13 11.98 -1.73 11.39
C GLN A 13 12.28 -3.11 11.99
N TYR A 14 11.34 -4.07 11.88
CA TYR A 14 11.48 -5.42 12.43
C TYR A 14 11.73 -6.43 11.29
N PRO A 15 12.99 -6.82 11.02
CA PRO A 15 13.32 -7.80 9.99
C PRO A 15 12.87 -9.21 10.41
N ILE A 16 12.42 -10.00 9.44
CA ILE A 16 12.17 -11.44 9.57
C ILE A 16 13.42 -12.22 9.14
N ASN A 17 14.06 -11.76 8.08
CA ASN A 17 15.33 -12.25 7.56
C ASN A 17 16.07 -11.09 6.86
N ASP A 18 17.21 -11.37 6.22
CA ASP A 18 18.03 -10.35 5.56
C ASP A 18 17.33 -9.63 4.39
N TRP A 19 16.20 -10.15 3.90
CA TRP A 19 15.54 -9.67 2.68
C TRP A 19 14.12 -9.13 2.91
N VAL A 20 13.45 -9.51 4.01
CA VAL A 20 12.03 -9.22 4.27
C VAL A 20 11.82 -8.76 5.70
N THR A 21 11.00 -7.72 5.85
CA THR A 21 10.58 -7.16 7.15
C THR A 21 9.07 -7.36 7.35
N TRP A 22 8.60 -7.21 8.59
CA TRP A 22 7.16 -7.27 8.87
C TRP A 22 6.36 -6.19 8.10
N GLY A 23 6.98 -5.05 7.80
CA GLY A 23 6.38 -3.99 6.99
C GLY A 23 5.96 -4.46 5.59
N ALA A 24 6.68 -5.41 4.98
CA ALA A 24 6.36 -5.93 3.65
C ALA A 24 5.00 -6.67 3.62
N PHE A 25 4.58 -7.25 4.74
CA PHE A 25 3.31 -7.96 4.87
C PHE A 25 2.15 -7.03 5.22
N THR A 26 2.41 -5.94 5.94
CA THR A 26 1.35 -5.00 6.35
C THR A 26 1.08 -3.91 5.32
N TYR A 27 2.10 -3.50 4.56
CA TYR A 27 1.96 -2.46 3.55
C TYR A 27 0.88 -2.76 2.50
N PRO A 28 0.75 -3.99 1.94
CA PRO A 28 -0.29 -4.31 0.96
C PRO A 28 -1.73 -4.08 1.44
N ALA A 29 -1.98 -3.97 2.75
CA ALA A 29 -3.29 -3.63 3.28
C ALA A 29 -3.75 -2.21 2.91
N VAL A 30 -2.86 -1.33 2.42
CA VAL A 30 -3.25 -0.01 1.88
C VAL A 30 -4.13 -0.14 0.64
N PHE A 31 -3.85 -1.12 -0.24
CA PHE A 31 -4.66 -1.42 -1.41
C PHE A 31 -6.04 -1.94 -1.02
N LEU A 32 -6.13 -2.83 -0.03
CA LEU A 32 -7.41 -3.29 0.52
C LEU A 32 -8.29 -2.11 0.97
N VAL A 33 -7.72 -1.14 1.70
CA VAL A 33 -8.45 0.03 2.16
C VAL A 33 -8.93 0.88 0.99
N ALA A 34 -8.09 1.10 -0.02
CA ALA A 34 -8.46 1.88 -1.20
C ALA A 34 -9.55 1.20 -2.02
N ASP A 35 -9.44 -0.11 -2.25
CA ASP A 35 -10.42 -0.91 -2.99
C ASP A 35 -11.79 -0.91 -2.30
N LEU A 36 -11.82 -1.10 -0.98
CA LEU A 36 -13.05 -1.02 -0.19
C LEU A 36 -13.66 0.39 -0.28
N THR A 37 -12.84 1.43 -0.15
CA THR A 37 -13.31 2.83 -0.24
C THR A 37 -13.88 3.13 -1.63
N ASN A 38 -13.19 2.69 -2.68
CA ASN A 38 -13.58 2.91 -4.08
C ASN A 38 -14.89 2.19 -4.42
N ARG A 39 -15.06 0.98 -3.88
CA ARG A 39 -16.30 0.22 -4.02
C ARG A 39 -17.47 0.88 -3.29
N LEU A 40 -17.29 1.22 -2.02
CA LEU A 40 -18.37 1.64 -1.11
C LEU A 40 -18.77 3.10 -1.30
N ILE A 41 -17.79 3.98 -1.50
CA ILE A 41 -18.00 5.44 -1.46
C ILE A 41 -17.66 6.09 -2.82
N GLY A 42 -16.79 5.46 -3.61
CA GLY A 42 -16.48 5.88 -4.97
C GLY A 42 -15.03 6.31 -5.19
N MET A 43 -14.69 6.52 -6.47
CA MET A 43 -13.32 6.86 -6.89
C MET A 43 -12.80 8.14 -6.25
N SER A 44 -13.62 9.20 -6.20
CA SER A 44 -13.19 10.51 -5.70
C SER A 44 -12.73 10.43 -4.25
N GLN A 45 -13.55 9.78 -3.41
CA GLN A 45 -13.28 9.61 -1.98
C GLN A 45 -12.10 8.66 -1.75
N ALA A 46 -11.96 7.60 -2.56
CA ALA A 46 -10.78 6.73 -2.49
C ALA A 46 -9.47 7.51 -2.74
N ARG A 47 -9.46 8.43 -3.72
CA ARG A 47 -8.31 9.30 -3.98
C ARG A 47 -8.02 10.23 -2.81
N THR A 48 -9.06 10.84 -2.23
CA THR A 48 -8.89 11.69 -1.05
C THR A 48 -8.32 10.91 0.14
N VAL A 49 -8.83 9.69 0.41
CA VAL A 49 -8.32 8.81 1.47
C VAL A 49 -6.86 8.43 1.24
N ALA A 50 -6.45 8.20 -0.01
CA ALA A 50 -5.05 7.95 -0.35
C ALA A 50 -4.16 9.19 -0.14
N LEU A 51 -4.55 10.33 -0.73
CA LEU A 51 -3.76 11.56 -0.75
C LEU A 51 -3.61 12.19 0.64
N ILE A 52 -4.67 12.16 1.46
CA ILE A 52 -4.62 12.66 2.85
C ILE A 52 -4.07 11.58 3.79
N GLY A 53 -4.37 10.32 3.52
CA GLY A 53 -3.93 9.21 4.35
C GLY A 53 -2.42 9.08 4.44
N LEU A 54 -1.69 9.35 3.35
CA LEU A 54 -0.23 9.32 3.33
C LEU A 54 0.41 10.33 4.30
N PRO A 55 0.22 11.66 4.17
CA PRO A 55 0.85 12.63 5.07
C PRO A 55 0.39 12.45 6.52
N CYS A 56 -0.88 12.11 6.77
CA CYS A 56 -1.35 11.81 8.11
C CYS A 56 -0.71 10.53 8.68
N GLY A 57 -0.55 9.49 7.87
CA GLY A 57 0.11 8.24 8.25
C GLY A 57 1.57 8.45 8.58
N ILE A 58 2.29 9.22 7.75
CA ILE A 58 3.68 9.63 8.01
C ILE A 58 3.76 10.43 9.31
N GLY A 59 2.91 11.44 9.49
CA GLY A 59 2.87 12.25 10.71
C GLY A 59 2.63 11.41 11.97
N LEU A 60 1.70 10.45 11.91
CA LEU A 60 1.47 9.51 13.01
C LEU A 60 2.67 8.58 13.24
N SER A 61 3.34 8.13 12.18
CA SER A 61 4.55 7.29 12.30
C SER A 61 5.66 8.02 13.05
N ILE A 62 5.85 9.30 12.73
CA ILE A 62 6.83 10.17 13.40
C ILE A 62 6.46 10.35 14.88
N LEU A 63 5.18 10.60 15.18
CA LEU A 63 4.71 10.76 16.55
C LEU A 63 4.90 9.49 17.40
N LEU A 64 4.70 8.31 16.81
CA LEU A 64 4.87 7.02 17.48
C LEU A 64 6.34 6.59 17.59
N SER A 65 7.22 7.15 16.77
CA SER A 65 8.66 6.92 16.83
C SER A 65 9.25 7.80 17.93
N LEU A 66 9.16 7.33 19.18
CA LEU A 66 9.55 8.06 20.41
C LEU A 66 11.05 8.37 20.52
N GLU A 67 11.88 7.82 19.62
CA GLU A 67 13.26 8.25 19.39
C GLU A 67 13.32 8.87 18.00
N ALA A 68 12.88 10.13 17.89
CA ALA A 68 12.98 10.91 16.66
C ALA A 68 14.44 11.32 16.43
N ASP A 69 15.29 10.34 16.22
CA ASP A 69 16.59 10.58 15.64
C ASP A 69 16.32 11.13 14.23
N LEU A 70 16.80 12.34 13.96
CA LEU A 70 16.64 13.05 12.68
C LEU A 70 17.43 12.35 11.54
N SER A 71 17.80 11.08 11.74
CA SER A 71 18.25 10.12 10.74
C SER A 71 17.16 9.76 9.73
N LEU A 72 15.89 10.14 9.99
CA LEU A 72 14.77 10.08 9.03
C LEU A 72 15.10 10.73 7.67
N PHE A 73 16.07 11.66 7.64
CA PHE A 73 16.55 12.36 6.45
C PHE A 73 17.82 11.77 5.81
N ASN A 74 18.46 10.74 6.41
CA ASN A 74 19.70 10.16 5.88
C ASN A 74 19.55 9.49 4.51
N SER A 75 18.32 9.35 4.00
CA SER A 75 18.09 9.40 2.57
C SER A 75 16.74 10.03 2.27
N LEU A 76 16.69 11.36 2.25
CA LEU A 76 15.58 12.14 1.65
C LEU A 76 15.13 11.53 0.30
N ARG A 77 16.08 10.97 -0.45
CA ARG A 77 15.85 10.17 -1.65
C ARG A 77 14.88 9.00 -1.45
N ILE A 78 15.08 8.17 -0.41
CA ILE A 78 14.22 7.00 -0.11
C ILE A 78 12.83 7.47 0.31
N ALA A 79 12.74 8.50 1.16
CA ALA A 79 11.46 9.04 1.62
C ALA A 79 10.63 9.62 0.45
N LEU A 80 11.26 10.43 -0.41
CA LEU A 80 10.62 10.98 -1.61
C LEU A 80 10.26 9.88 -2.62
N ALA A 81 11.14 8.89 -2.82
CA ALA A 81 10.87 7.74 -3.68
C ALA A 81 9.66 6.94 -3.19
N SER A 82 9.58 6.65 -1.89
CA SER A 82 8.47 5.92 -1.28
C SER A 82 7.16 6.70 -1.39
N GLY A 83 7.16 7.99 -1.06
CA GLY A 83 5.98 8.84 -1.19
C GLY A 83 5.47 8.94 -2.63
N LEU A 84 6.38 9.10 -3.59
CA LEU A 84 6.04 9.15 -5.01
C LEU A 84 5.48 7.81 -5.51
N ALA A 85 6.17 6.71 -5.20
CA ALA A 85 5.74 5.36 -5.57
C ALA A 85 4.34 5.06 -5.00
N PHE A 86 4.14 5.34 -3.71
CA PHE A 86 2.85 5.15 -3.03
C PHE A 86 1.73 5.92 -3.75
N ILE A 87 1.90 7.24 -3.97
CA ILE A 87 0.84 8.06 -4.56
C ILE A 87 0.50 7.57 -5.98
N LEU A 88 1.52 7.33 -6.81
CA LEU A 88 1.30 6.90 -8.19
C LEU A 88 0.67 5.52 -8.26
N ALA A 89 1.14 4.56 -7.44
CA ALA A 89 0.56 3.23 -7.34
C ALA A 89 -0.87 3.28 -6.83
N GLN A 90 -1.16 4.07 -5.80
CA GLN A 90 -2.50 4.16 -5.23
C GLN A 90 -3.51 4.80 -6.19
N LEU A 91 -3.10 5.84 -6.92
CA LEU A 91 -3.94 6.44 -7.96
C LEU A 91 -4.18 5.47 -9.13
N PHE A 92 -3.18 4.69 -9.50
CA PHE A 92 -3.28 3.68 -10.54
C PHE A 92 -4.19 2.51 -10.13
N ASP A 93 -4.03 2.01 -8.90
CA ASP A 93 -4.91 1.03 -8.26
C ASP A 93 -6.37 1.47 -8.35
N ILE A 94 -6.67 2.67 -7.83
CA ILE A 94 -8.03 3.23 -7.82
C ILE A 94 -8.60 3.35 -9.24
N TRP A 95 -7.77 3.73 -10.22
CA TRP A 95 -8.20 3.84 -11.61
C TRP A 95 -8.51 2.47 -12.24
N ILE A 96 -7.63 1.49 -12.09
CA ILE A 96 -7.83 0.11 -12.59
C ILE A 96 -9.05 -0.50 -11.91
N PHE A 97 -9.10 -0.44 -10.59
CA PHE A 97 -10.20 -0.98 -9.80
C PHE A 97 -11.53 -0.43 -10.29
N ASN A 98 -11.64 0.89 -10.45
CA ASN A 98 -12.90 1.49 -10.85
C ASN A 98 -13.32 1.10 -12.27
N ARG A 99 -12.36 0.86 -13.18
CA ARG A 99 -12.64 0.34 -14.53
C ARG A 99 -13.14 -1.10 -14.49
N LEU A 100 -12.59 -1.93 -13.60
CA LEU A 100 -12.94 -3.33 -13.46
C LEU A 100 -14.09 -3.58 -12.46
N ARG A 101 -14.60 -2.52 -11.81
CA ARG A 101 -15.52 -2.62 -10.67
C ARG A 101 -16.77 -3.45 -10.99
N GLN A 102 -17.27 -3.41 -12.23
CA GLN A 102 -18.48 -4.14 -12.61
C GLN A 102 -18.25 -5.64 -12.84
N MET A 103 -17.00 -6.11 -12.85
CA MET A 103 -16.69 -7.53 -12.94
C MET A 103 -17.02 -8.28 -11.64
N THR A 104 -16.73 -9.58 -11.62
CA THR A 104 -16.81 -10.39 -10.41
C THR A 104 -15.99 -9.77 -9.27
N TRP A 105 -16.51 -9.93 -8.06
CA TRP A 105 -16.05 -9.24 -6.85
C TRP A 105 -14.53 -9.30 -6.60
N TRP A 106 -13.86 -10.38 -7.01
CA TRP A 106 -12.43 -10.60 -6.79
C TRP A 106 -11.53 -10.04 -7.90
N ARG A 107 -12.04 -9.87 -9.13
CA ARG A 107 -11.21 -9.47 -10.29
C ARG A 107 -10.69 -8.05 -10.14
N ALA A 108 -11.58 -7.12 -9.77
CA ALA A 108 -11.22 -5.73 -9.58
C ALA A 108 -10.09 -5.55 -8.55
N PRO A 109 -10.22 -6.01 -7.28
CA PRO A 109 -9.18 -5.83 -6.27
C PRO A 109 -7.89 -6.58 -6.57
N LEU A 110 -7.98 -7.82 -7.10
CA LEU A 110 -6.78 -8.60 -7.39
C LEU A 110 -5.94 -7.98 -8.51
N ILE A 111 -6.59 -7.61 -9.63
CA ILE A 111 -5.88 -7.07 -10.80
C ILE A 111 -5.34 -5.67 -10.50
N SER A 112 -6.12 -4.81 -9.82
CA SER A 112 -5.66 -3.48 -9.44
C SER A 112 -4.48 -3.56 -8.48
N SER A 113 -4.58 -4.39 -7.42
CA SER A 113 -3.50 -4.57 -6.43
C SER A 113 -2.22 -5.11 -7.05
N ILE A 114 -2.27 -6.09 -7.96
CA ILE A 114 -1.07 -6.66 -8.60
C ILE A 114 -0.39 -5.60 -9.48
N LEU A 115 -1.15 -4.92 -10.34
CA LEU A 115 -0.59 -3.92 -11.25
C LEU A 115 -0.06 -2.69 -10.51
N ALA A 116 -0.78 -2.24 -9.48
CA ALA A 116 -0.33 -1.15 -8.63
C ALA A 116 0.90 -1.53 -7.81
N SER A 117 0.97 -2.75 -7.29
CA SER A 117 2.14 -3.28 -6.58
C SER A 117 3.36 -3.35 -7.48
N ALA A 118 3.19 -3.75 -8.75
CA ALA A 118 4.29 -3.74 -9.73
C ALA A 118 4.79 -2.32 -9.99
N THR A 119 3.87 -1.37 -10.17
CA THR A 119 4.19 0.06 -10.34
C THR A 119 4.90 0.65 -9.12
N ASP A 120 4.38 0.39 -7.91
CA ASP A 120 4.98 0.83 -6.64
C ASP A 120 6.42 0.34 -6.51
N THR A 121 6.61 -0.97 -6.70
CA THR A 121 7.92 -1.62 -6.57
C THR A 121 8.90 -1.08 -7.59
N ALA A 122 8.50 -0.96 -8.86
CA ALA A 122 9.36 -0.43 -9.91
C ALA A 122 9.79 1.00 -9.61
N ILE A 123 8.83 1.90 -9.30
CA ILE A 123 9.12 3.31 -9.03
C ILE A 123 9.99 3.44 -7.79
N PHE A 124 9.64 2.76 -6.69
CA PHE A 124 10.37 2.85 -5.44
C PHE A 124 11.81 2.38 -5.59
N PHE A 125 12.04 1.16 -6.08
CA PHE A 125 13.39 0.59 -6.12
C PHE A 125 14.29 1.30 -7.13
N ILE A 126 13.75 1.73 -8.28
CA ILE A 126 14.50 2.54 -9.25
C ILE A 126 14.86 3.89 -8.63
N ALA A 127 13.89 4.62 -8.09
CA ALA A 127 14.13 5.96 -7.55
C ALA A 127 15.04 5.93 -6.32
N ALA A 128 14.89 4.95 -5.43
CA ALA A 128 15.65 4.83 -4.19
C ALA A 128 17.06 4.25 -4.39
N PHE A 129 17.22 3.21 -5.21
CA PHE A 129 18.43 2.39 -5.22
C PHE A 129 19.15 2.28 -6.57
N ALA A 130 18.60 2.82 -7.67
CA ALA A 130 19.34 2.82 -8.95
C ALA A 130 20.69 3.55 -8.79
N GLY A 131 21.76 2.92 -9.28
CA GLY A 131 23.13 3.41 -9.19
C GLY A 131 23.81 3.22 -7.83
N SER A 132 23.18 2.53 -6.86
CA SER A 132 23.76 2.31 -5.52
C SER A 132 24.81 1.19 -5.43
N GLY A 133 24.89 0.31 -6.44
CA GLY A 133 25.72 -0.91 -6.39
C GLY A 133 25.16 -2.03 -5.50
N LEU A 134 24.01 -1.81 -4.84
CA LEU A 134 23.33 -2.81 -4.01
C LEU A 134 22.52 -3.80 -4.87
N PRO A 135 22.21 -5.01 -4.36
CA PRO A 135 21.40 -6.02 -5.05
C PRO A 135 19.89 -5.68 -5.03
N TRP A 136 19.54 -4.44 -5.35
CA TRP A 136 18.17 -3.90 -5.22
C TRP A 136 17.15 -4.59 -6.13
N ILE A 137 17.58 -5.20 -7.23
CA ILE A 137 16.70 -5.99 -8.11
C ILE A 137 16.18 -7.22 -7.36
N SER A 138 17.04 -7.93 -6.62
CA SER A 138 16.64 -9.09 -5.83
C SER A 138 15.67 -8.70 -4.71
N TRP A 139 15.91 -7.57 -4.04
CA TRP A 139 15.01 -7.02 -3.04
C TRP A 139 13.65 -6.64 -3.65
N ALA A 140 13.64 -6.00 -4.81
CA ALA A 140 12.41 -5.66 -5.54
C ALA A 140 11.59 -6.89 -5.90
N LEU A 141 12.25 -7.97 -6.36
CA LEU A 141 11.57 -9.23 -6.66
C LEU A 141 10.97 -9.89 -5.41
N GLY A 142 11.70 -9.86 -4.29
CA GLY A 142 11.20 -10.35 -3.00
C GLY A 142 9.98 -9.57 -2.52
N ASP A 143 10.08 -8.23 -2.51
CA ASP A 143 8.98 -7.33 -2.14
C ASP A 143 7.75 -7.54 -3.02
N PHE A 144 7.92 -7.60 -4.35
CA PHE A 144 6.83 -7.86 -5.26
C PHE A 144 6.18 -9.24 -5.06
N GLY A 145 6.99 -10.27 -4.79
CA GLY A 145 6.49 -11.61 -4.46
C GLY A 145 5.60 -11.63 -3.21
N VAL A 146 6.03 -10.94 -2.15
CA VAL A 146 5.23 -10.76 -0.93
C VAL A 146 3.93 -10.02 -1.24
N LYS A 147 3.99 -8.92 -2.01
CA LYS A 147 2.81 -8.15 -2.43
C LYS A 147 1.79 -8.99 -3.20
N ILE A 148 2.23 -9.87 -4.11
CA ILE A 148 1.32 -10.79 -4.82
C ILE A 148 0.64 -11.76 -3.85
N GLY A 149 1.41 -12.38 -2.96
CA GLY A 149 0.87 -13.28 -1.93
C GLY A 149 -0.16 -12.58 -1.04
N MET A 150 0.16 -11.36 -0.61
CA MET A 150 -0.74 -10.55 0.19
C MET A 150 -1.97 -10.08 -0.58
N ALA A 151 -1.86 -9.74 -1.87
CA ALA A 151 -3.02 -9.40 -2.69
C ALA A 151 -4.04 -10.54 -2.76
N LEU A 152 -3.57 -11.79 -2.83
CA LEU A 152 -4.44 -12.98 -2.76
C LEU A 152 -5.07 -13.15 -1.37
N ILE A 153 -4.27 -13.04 -0.30
CA ILE A 153 -4.75 -13.15 1.09
C ILE A 153 -5.82 -12.08 1.37
N MET A 154 -5.61 -10.85 0.90
CA MET A 154 -6.49 -9.71 1.14
C MET A 154 -7.85 -9.82 0.42
N LEU A 155 -8.04 -10.77 -0.50
CA LEU A 155 -9.36 -11.08 -1.05
C LEU A 155 -10.33 -11.60 0.04
N ILE A 156 -9.81 -12.27 1.06
CA ILE A 156 -10.61 -12.80 2.18
C ILE A 156 -11.25 -11.65 2.99
N PRO A 157 -10.48 -10.74 3.62
CA PRO A 157 -11.06 -9.61 4.34
C PRO A 157 -11.84 -8.67 3.42
N TYR A 158 -11.43 -8.52 2.15
CA TYR A 158 -12.19 -7.76 1.16
C TYR A 158 -13.62 -8.30 1.01
N ARG A 159 -13.77 -9.62 0.77
CA ARG A 159 -15.08 -10.25 0.57
C ARG A 159 -15.96 -10.14 1.80
N PHE A 160 -15.36 -10.35 2.98
CA PHE A 160 -16.04 -10.28 4.27
C PHE A 160 -16.57 -8.87 4.55
N CYS A 161 -15.71 -7.85 4.45
CA CYS A 161 -16.09 -6.46 4.63
C CYS A 161 -17.18 -6.05 3.64
N LEU A 162 -17.05 -6.43 2.36
CA LEU A 162 -18.05 -6.12 1.35
C LEU A 162 -19.43 -6.68 1.72
N GLY A 163 -19.50 -7.92 2.23
CA GLY A 163 -20.74 -8.52 2.70
C GLY A 163 -21.42 -7.69 3.80
N ILE A 164 -20.65 -7.34 4.83
CA ILE A 164 -21.15 -6.57 5.99
C ILE A 164 -21.66 -5.18 5.56
N PHE A 165 -20.91 -4.47 4.73
CA PHE A 165 -21.26 -3.10 4.37
C PHE A 165 -22.45 -3.04 3.40
N ILE A 166 -22.55 -3.95 2.43
CA ILE A 166 -23.70 -3.99 1.52
C ILE A 166 -24.98 -4.32 2.29
N GLU A 167 -24.94 -5.28 3.21
CA GLU A 167 -26.10 -5.65 4.02
C GLU A 167 -26.61 -4.45 4.84
N ARG A 168 -25.70 -3.67 5.44
CA ARG A 168 -26.06 -2.46 6.20
C ARG A 168 -26.60 -1.32 5.34
N LEU A 169 -26.16 -1.20 4.08
CA LEU A 169 -26.67 -0.16 3.17
C LEU A 169 -28.08 -0.48 2.67
N ASN A 170 -28.44 -1.75 2.53
CA ASN A 170 -29.78 -2.17 2.12
C ASN A 170 -30.82 -2.14 3.26
N GLN A 171 -30.39 -2.01 4.52
CA GLN A 171 -31.26 -1.89 5.69
C GLN A 171 -31.63 -0.44 6.05
N LYS A 172 -31.13 0.55 5.30
CA LYS A 172 -31.50 1.97 5.41
C LYS A 172 -32.42 2.37 4.28
#